data_AF-A0A7K3WLM8-F1
#
_entry.id   AF-A0A7K3WLM8-F1
#
_cell.length_a   1.000
_cell.length_b   1.000
_cell.length_c   1.000
_cell.angle_alpha   90.00
_cell.angle_beta   90.00
_cell.angle_gamma   90.00
#
_symmetry.space_group_name_H-M   'P 1'
#
loop_
_entity.id
_entity.type
_entity.pdbx_description
1 polymer ?
#
loop_
_entity_poly.entity_id
_entity_poly.type
_entity_poly.pdbx_seq_one_letter_code
_entity_poly.pdbx_strand_id
1 'polypeptide(L)'
;MKYLFNIIFIFTIQYSFGQNYLDYYTQVNKAKLLAVDSKYQESALLYQKCFEEYEFEFARDCVNAIEVSALTGLDSLTFYFIKSALKRGIPISYFVENPDLSDFRSTQYWNSIVIDSAAFKKEYEANINAELRAEINQMFKADQEIRARYYQWSNFLVRPIIGKKWKKLNQEQVMRIVEIKAMVFRAKG
;
A
#
# COMPACT_ATOMS: atom_id res chain seq x y z
N MET A 1 -4.59 -36.32 -40.47
CA MET A 1 -4.53 -36.03 -39.02
C MET A 1 -3.39 -35.06 -38.68
N LYS A 2 -3.33 -33.88 -39.31
CA LYS A 2 -2.34 -32.82 -38.99
C LYS A 2 -2.99 -31.45 -38.68
N TYR A 3 -4.29 -31.31 -38.94
CA TYR A 3 -5.03 -30.07 -38.75
C TYR A 3 -5.87 -30.05 -37.47
N LEU A 4 -6.09 -31.21 -36.83
CA LEU A 4 -6.79 -31.30 -35.53
C LEU A 4 -5.93 -30.80 -34.36
N PHE A 5 -4.61 -30.75 -34.51
CA PHE A 5 -3.70 -30.25 -33.46
C PHE A 5 -3.59 -28.71 -33.44
N ASN A 6 -3.97 -28.03 -34.52
CA ASN A 6 -3.86 -26.57 -34.63
C ASN A 6 -5.12 -25.81 -34.15
N ILE A 7 -6.25 -26.49 -33.94
CA ILE A 7 -7.49 -25.85 -33.46
C ILE A 7 -7.48 -25.71 -31.92
N ILE A 8 -6.70 -26.52 -31.20
CA ILE A 8 -6.61 -26.48 -29.73
C ILE A 8 -5.70 -25.33 -29.24
N PHE A 9 -4.85 -24.75 -30.09
CA PHE A 9 -3.93 -23.67 -29.69
C PHE A 9 -4.54 -22.26 -29.69
N ILE A 10 -5.77 -22.09 -30.20
CA ILE A 10 -6.42 -20.77 -30.34
C ILE A 10 -7.29 -20.38 -29.12
N PHE A 11 -7.52 -21.30 -28.18
CA PHE A 11 -8.39 -21.02 -27.01
C PHE A 11 -7.66 -20.55 -25.74
N THR A 12 -6.34 -20.38 -25.77
CA THR A 12 -5.58 -19.78 -24.66
C THR A 12 -5.25 -18.31 -24.92
N ILE A 13 -6.19 -17.53 -25.45
CA ILE A 13 -6.21 -16.10 -25.16
C ILE A 13 -6.79 -16.00 -23.74
N GLN A 14 -5.94 -16.27 -22.75
CA GLN A 14 -6.25 -15.81 -21.41
C GLN A 14 -6.30 -14.30 -21.48
N TYR A 15 -7.51 -13.76 -21.38
CA TYR A 15 -7.70 -12.36 -21.12
C TYR A 15 -6.99 -12.04 -19.80
N SER A 16 -5.77 -11.50 -19.88
CA SER A 16 -5.13 -10.82 -18.76
C SER A 16 -5.87 -9.50 -18.52
N PHE A 17 -7.12 -9.58 -18.06
CA PHE A 17 -7.77 -8.45 -17.44
C PHE A 17 -7.13 -8.30 -16.07
N GLY A 18 -6.33 -7.25 -15.89
CA GLY A 18 -5.81 -6.90 -14.57
C GLY A 18 -6.96 -6.79 -13.56
N GLN A 19 -6.71 -7.20 -12.31
CA GLN A 19 -7.72 -7.19 -11.26
C GLN A 19 -8.39 -5.80 -11.13
N ASN A 20 -9.70 -5.79 -10.88
CA ASN A 20 -10.45 -4.55 -10.72
C ASN A 20 -10.23 -3.95 -9.33
N TYR A 21 -9.22 -3.09 -9.21
CA TYR A 21 -8.91 -2.41 -7.95
C TYR A 21 -9.97 -1.40 -7.49
N LEU A 22 -10.98 -1.05 -8.29
CA LEU A 22 -12.11 -0.26 -7.80
C LEU A 22 -12.93 -1.04 -6.77
N ASP A 23 -13.09 -2.35 -6.98
CA ASP A 23 -13.77 -3.19 -5.99
C ASP A 23 -12.90 -3.39 -4.74
N TYR A 24 -11.57 -3.57 -4.88
CA TYR A 24 -10.64 -3.54 -3.75
C TYR A 24 -10.87 -2.30 -2.86
N TYR A 25 -10.89 -1.10 -3.46
CA TYR A 25 -11.10 0.13 -2.69
C TYR A 25 -12.50 0.20 -2.08
N THR A 26 -13.50 -0.36 -2.76
CA THR A 26 -14.86 -0.47 -2.23
C THR A 26 -14.90 -1.37 -0.99
N GLN A 27 -14.24 -2.52 -1.02
CA GLN A 27 -14.16 -3.46 0.11
C GLN A 27 -13.36 -2.86 1.29
N VAL A 28 -12.20 -2.27 1.02
CA VAL A 28 -11.39 -1.57 2.03
C VAL A 28 -12.18 -0.43 2.68
N ASN A 29 -12.92 0.37 1.90
CA ASN A 29 -13.73 1.45 2.46
C ASN A 29 -14.88 0.91 3.34
N LYS A 30 -15.51 -0.20 2.95
CA LYS A 30 -16.48 -0.89 3.81
C LYS A 30 -15.84 -1.36 5.13
N ALA A 31 -14.63 -1.93 5.08
CA ALA A 31 -13.90 -2.32 6.29
C ALA A 31 -13.60 -1.13 7.19
N LYS A 32 -13.20 0.01 6.62
CA LYS A 32 -12.99 1.27 7.37
C LYS A 32 -14.28 1.74 8.06
N LEU A 33 -15.41 1.69 7.37
CA LEU A 33 -16.71 2.05 7.97
C LEU A 33 -17.09 1.12 9.13
N LEU A 34 -16.87 -0.19 8.99
CA LEU A 34 -17.06 -1.13 10.10
C LEU A 34 -16.20 -0.78 11.31
N ALA A 35 -14.94 -0.37 11.11
CA ALA A 35 -14.07 0.06 12.20
C ALA A 35 -14.56 1.35 12.88
N VAL A 36 -15.08 2.32 12.10
CA VAL A 36 -15.72 3.53 12.63
C VAL A 36 -16.94 3.18 13.49
N ASP A 37 -17.71 2.18 13.08
CA ASP A 37 -18.85 1.66 13.84
C ASP A 37 -18.43 0.73 15.00
N SER A 38 -17.15 0.68 15.35
CA SER A 38 -16.57 -0.17 16.41
C SER A 38 -16.76 -1.68 16.19
N LYS A 39 -17.06 -2.11 14.96
CA LYS A 39 -17.15 -3.51 14.55
C LYS A 39 -15.79 -4.05 14.13
N TYR A 40 -14.84 -4.03 15.06
CA TYR A 40 -13.42 -4.29 14.76
C TYR A 40 -13.18 -5.70 14.20
N GLN A 41 -13.84 -6.73 14.73
CA GLN A 41 -13.68 -8.09 14.23
C GLN A 41 -14.20 -8.26 12.80
N GLU A 42 -15.39 -7.72 12.49
CA GLU A 42 -15.94 -7.74 11.13
C GLU A 42 -15.05 -6.96 10.16
N SER A 43 -14.54 -5.81 10.60
CA SER A 43 -13.61 -4.99 9.82
C SER A 43 -12.30 -5.75 9.51
N ALA A 44 -11.68 -6.37 10.52
CA ALA A 44 -10.45 -7.15 10.34
C ALA A 44 -10.68 -8.34 9.39
N LEU A 45 -11.77 -9.08 9.54
CA LEU A 45 -12.09 -10.19 8.64
C LEU A 45 -12.34 -9.72 7.20
N LEU A 46 -12.99 -8.56 7.01
CA LEU A 46 -13.19 -8.00 5.67
C LEU A 46 -11.87 -7.53 5.03
N TYR A 47 -10.96 -6.95 5.81
CA TYR A 47 -9.60 -6.66 5.34
C TYR A 47 -8.87 -7.93 4.92
N GLN A 48 -8.91 -8.98 5.73
CA GLN A 48 -8.25 -10.25 5.43
C GLN A 48 -8.77 -10.81 4.10
N LYS A 49 -10.10 -10.93 3.99
CA LYS A 49 -10.76 -11.39 2.76
C LYS A 49 -10.34 -10.56 1.54
N CYS A 50 -10.34 -9.24 1.67
CA CYS A 50 -9.91 -8.36 0.59
C CYS A 50 -8.43 -8.57 0.22
N PHE A 51 -7.54 -8.83 1.17
CA PHE A 51 -6.13 -9.10 0.87
C PHE A 51 -5.91 -10.49 0.26
N GLU A 52 -6.76 -11.47 0.58
CA GLU A 52 -6.70 -12.81 -0.01
C GLU A 52 -7.26 -12.85 -1.44
N GLU A 53 -8.19 -11.95 -1.79
CA GLU A 53 -8.79 -11.88 -3.13
C GLU A 53 -7.92 -11.16 -4.17
N TYR A 54 -6.95 -10.34 -3.73
CA TYR A 54 -6.17 -9.47 -4.60
C TYR A 54 -4.67 -9.76 -4.53
N GLU A 55 -3.97 -9.61 -5.66
CA GLU A 55 -2.52 -9.85 -5.77
C GLU A 55 -1.67 -8.80 -5.04
N PHE A 56 -2.24 -7.59 -4.85
CA PHE A 56 -1.55 -6.46 -4.27
C PHE A 56 -2.41 -5.76 -3.22
N GLU A 57 -1.98 -5.82 -1.96
CA GLU A 57 -2.47 -4.98 -0.88
C GLU A 57 -1.64 -3.70 -0.72
N PHE A 58 -2.30 -2.56 -0.49
CA PHE A 58 -1.60 -1.29 -0.31
C PHE A 58 -1.08 -1.16 1.13
N ALA A 59 0.17 -0.73 1.27
CA ALA A 59 0.84 -0.62 2.57
C ALA A 59 0.04 0.20 3.61
N ARG A 60 -0.64 1.26 3.19
CA ARG A 60 -1.53 2.07 4.05
C ARG A 60 -2.72 1.25 4.56
N ASP A 61 -3.31 0.41 3.73
CA ASP A 61 -4.43 -0.41 4.14
C ASP A 61 -3.98 -1.55 5.04
N CYS A 62 -2.76 -2.08 4.86
CA CYS A 62 -2.17 -3.01 5.82
C CYS A 62 -2.04 -2.37 7.21
N VAL A 63 -1.57 -1.12 7.31
CA VAL A 63 -1.48 -0.39 8.58
C VAL A 63 -2.86 -0.25 9.23
N ASN A 64 -3.88 0.18 8.48
CA ASN A 64 -5.24 0.28 9.03
C ASN A 64 -5.77 -1.09 9.49
N ALA A 65 -5.48 -2.17 8.75
CA ALA A 65 -5.90 -3.52 9.12
C ALA A 65 -5.22 -4.00 10.42
N ILE A 66 -3.94 -3.65 10.64
CA ILE A 66 -3.19 -3.92 11.87
C ILE A 66 -3.80 -3.17 13.05
N GLU A 67 -4.07 -1.87 12.89
CA GLU A 67 -4.68 -1.04 13.94
C GLU A 67 -6.03 -1.63 14.37
N VAL A 68 -6.85 -2.02 13.41
CA VAL A 68 -8.15 -2.65 13.68
C VAL A 68 -7.98 -4.04 14.31
N SER A 69 -7.11 -4.90 13.79
CA SER A 69 -6.97 -6.27 14.29
C SER A 69 -6.38 -6.31 15.70
N ALA A 70 -5.48 -5.37 16.04
CA ALA A 70 -4.92 -5.25 17.38
C ALA A 70 -6.01 -5.03 18.45
N LEU A 71 -7.09 -4.32 18.10
CA LEU A 71 -8.24 -4.08 19.00
C LEU A 71 -9.13 -5.32 19.22
N THR A 72 -8.95 -6.39 18.45
CA THR A 72 -9.80 -7.59 18.53
C THR A 72 -9.26 -8.66 19.47
N GLY A 73 -7.99 -8.60 19.86
CA GLY A 73 -7.29 -9.69 20.56
C GLY A 73 -7.07 -10.96 19.72
N LEU A 74 -7.41 -10.95 18.42
CA LEU A 74 -7.15 -12.05 17.50
C LEU A 74 -5.73 -11.93 16.93
N ASP A 75 -4.74 -12.36 17.71
CA ASP A 75 -3.32 -12.23 17.38
C ASP A 75 -2.94 -12.81 16.02
N SER A 76 -3.64 -13.87 15.56
CA SER A 76 -3.40 -14.45 14.24
C SER A 76 -3.70 -13.48 13.08
N LEU A 77 -4.72 -12.62 13.22
CA LEU A 77 -5.04 -11.60 12.21
C LEU A 77 -4.01 -10.48 12.24
N THR A 78 -3.63 -10.02 13.43
CA THR A 78 -2.57 -9.01 13.58
C THR A 78 -1.23 -9.50 13.00
N PHE A 79 -0.89 -10.76 13.25
CA PHE A 79 0.25 -11.42 12.63
C PHE A 79 0.18 -11.43 11.10
N TYR A 80 -0.98 -11.81 10.54
CA TYR A 80 -1.21 -11.81 9.09
C TYR A 80 -0.98 -10.41 8.50
N PHE A 81 -1.60 -9.38 9.07
CA PHE A 81 -1.49 -8.02 8.51
C PHE A 81 -0.12 -7.39 8.68
N ILE A 82 0.60 -7.66 9.78
CA ILE A 82 2.00 -7.21 9.94
C ILE A 82 2.88 -7.86 8.86
N LYS A 83 2.71 -9.16 8.60
CA LYS A 83 3.44 -9.85 7.53
C LYS A 83 3.16 -9.23 6.15
N SER A 84 1.91 -8.92 5.84
CA SER A 84 1.55 -8.20 4.62
C SER A 84 2.23 -6.82 4.56
N ALA A 85 2.17 -6.04 5.64
CA ALA A 85 2.79 -4.71 5.69
C ALA A 85 4.32 -4.74 5.49
N LEU A 86 5.01 -5.72 6.09
CA LEU A 86 6.46 -5.92 5.91
C LEU A 86 6.81 -6.22 4.44
N LYS A 87 6.02 -7.09 3.78
CA LYS A 87 6.16 -7.39 2.34
C LYS A 87 5.88 -6.18 1.44
N ARG A 88 5.11 -5.20 1.93
CA ARG A 88 4.85 -3.92 1.25
C ARG A 88 5.82 -2.81 1.64
N GLY A 89 6.89 -3.14 2.38
CA GLY A 89 8.01 -2.25 2.65
C GLY A 89 7.85 -1.36 3.88
N ILE A 90 6.87 -1.63 4.74
CA ILE A 90 6.81 -1.02 6.07
C ILE A 90 7.94 -1.62 6.91
N PRO A 91 8.84 -0.81 7.52
CA PRO A 91 9.95 -1.33 8.30
C PRO A 91 9.45 -1.91 9.63
N ILE A 92 10.12 -2.95 10.14
CA ILE A 92 9.76 -3.54 11.44
C ILE A 92 9.82 -2.53 12.59
N SER A 93 10.69 -1.51 12.51
CA SER A 93 10.79 -0.44 13.51
C SER A 93 9.45 0.29 13.70
N TYR A 94 8.65 0.44 12.65
CA TYR A 94 7.31 1.02 12.73
C TYR A 94 6.41 0.26 13.72
N PHE A 95 6.51 -1.07 13.76
CA PHE A 95 5.71 -1.91 14.68
C PHE A 95 6.33 -2.04 16.07
N VAL A 96 7.66 -1.95 16.17
CA VAL A 96 8.38 -1.94 17.46
C VAL A 96 8.01 -0.69 18.26
N GLU A 97 7.97 0.45 17.58
CA GLU A 97 7.75 1.77 18.19
C GLU A 97 6.27 2.08 18.44
N ASN A 98 5.34 1.31 17.84
CA ASN A 98 3.90 1.55 18.00
C ASN A 98 3.40 1.07 19.38
N PRO A 99 2.92 1.95 20.28
CA PRO A 99 2.45 1.55 21.61
C PRO A 99 1.22 0.63 21.56
N ASP A 100 0.37 0.76 20.55
CA ASP A 100 -0.88 0.00 20.42
C ASP A 100 -0.65 -1.50 20.14
N LEU A 101 0.59 -1.87 19.79
CA LEU A 101 1.00 -3.27 19.58
C LEU A 101 1.71 -3.89 20.78
N SER A 102 1.75 -3.22 21.93
CA SER A 102 2.46 -3.69 23.13
C SER A 102 2.02 -5.09 23.59
N ASP A 103 0.70 -5.34 23.65
CA ASP A 103 0.16 -6.65 24.01
C ASP A 103 0.54 -7.71 22.98
N PHE A 104 0.36 -7.41 21.69
CA PHE A 104 0.73 -8.32 20.60
C PHE A 104 2.22 -8.68 20.62
N ARG A 105 3.11 -7.74 20.99
CA ARG A 105 4.56 -7.98 21.10
C ARG A 105 4.94 -9.00 22.18
N SER A 106 4.05 -9.27 23.13
CA SER A 106 4.26 -10.29 24.17
C SER A 106 3.93 -11.71 23.69
N THR A 107 3.40 -11.86 22.47
CA THR A 107 2.95 -13.13 21.91
C THR A 107 4.05 -13.89 21.17
N GLN A 108 3.85 -15.20 20.95
CA GLN A 108 4.73 -15.99 20.09
C GLN A 108 4.73 -15.54 18.63
N TYR A 109 3.64 -14.93 18.15
CA TYR A 109 3.54 -14.43 16.78
C TYR A 109 4.52 -13.30 16.51
N TRP A 110 4.75 -12.44 17.51
CA TRP A 110 5.73 -11.38 17.40
C TRP A 110 7.16 -11.91 17.23
N ASN A 111 7.53 -12.95 17.97
CA ASN A 111 8.86 -13.57 17.83
C ASN A 111 9.08 -14.07 16.39
N SER A 112 8.08 -14.69 15.78
CA SER A 112 8.13 -15.12 14.38
C SER A 112 8.29 -13.94 13.42
N ILE A 113 7.56 -12.83 13.64
CA ILE A 113 7.72 -11.60 12.85
C ILE A 113 9.15 -11.08 12.91
N VAL A 114 9.74 -11.01 14.11
CA VAL A 114 11.11 -10.48 14.30
C VAL A 114 12.12 -11.33 13.53
N ILE A 115 12.01 -12.66 13.65
CA ILE A 115 12.90 -13.62 12.95
C ILE A 115 12.79 -13.44 11.43
N ASP A 116 11.58 -13.35 10.89
CA ASP A 116 11.35 -13.31 9.44
C ASP A 116 11.49 -11.92 8.82
N SER A 117 11.56 -10.85 9.63
CA SER A 117 11.51 -9.46 9.18
C SER A 117 12.56 -9.10 8.13
N ALA A 118 13.79 -9.61 8.28
CA ALA A 118 14.87 -9.39 7.34
C ALA A 118 14.58 -10.05 5.97
N ALA A 119 13.93 -11.21 5.97
CA ALA A 119 13.54 -11.91 4.76
C ALA A 119 12.43 -11.13 4.01
N PHE A 120 11.41 -10.63 4.71
CA PHE A 120 10.36 -9.81 4.09
C PHE A 120 10.91 -8.49 3.52
N LYS A 121 11.84 -7.85 4.22
CA LYS A 121 12.52 -6.66 3.71
C LYS A 121 13.26 -6.97 2.40
N LYS A 122 13.99 -8.08 2.36
CA LYS A 122 14.70 -8.51 1.15
C LYS A 122 13.74 -8.83 0.00
N GLU A 123 12.61 -9.48 0.29
CA GLU A 123 11.54 -9.74 -0.69
C GLU A 123 11.00 -8.43 -1.27
N TYR A 124 10.71 -7.44 -0.44
CA TYR A 124 10.26 -6.12 -0.89
C TYR A 124 11.32 -5.41 -1.74
N GLU A 125 12.57 -5.38 -1.28
CA GLU A 125 13.69 -4.73 -1.98
C GLU A 125 14.00 -5.35 -3.34
N ALA A 126 13.80 -6.67 -3.49
CA ALA A 126 13.99 -7.36 -4.76
C ALA A 126 12.90 -7.02 -5.81
N ASN A 127 11.71 -6.61 -5.36
CA ASN A 127 10.57 -6.38 -6.24
C ASN A 127 10.29 -4.91 -6.54
N ILE A 128 10.81 -3.98 -5.73
CA ILE A 128 10.61 -2.55 -5.90
C ILE A 128 11.61 -1.95 -6.91
N ASN A 129 11.12 -1.08 -7.80
CA ASN A 129 12.02 -0.27 -8.63
C ASN A 129 12.63 0.85 -7.76
N ALA A 130 13.89 0.68 -7.37
CA ALA A 130 14.60 1.60 -6.47
C ALA A 130 14.74 3.01 -7.06
N GLU A 131 14.94 3.13 -8.37
CA GLU A 131 15.07 4.41 -9.07
C GLU A 131 13.75 5.19 -9.05
N LEU A 132 12.65 4.54 -9.47
CA LEU A 132 11.31 5.15 -9.41
C LEU A 132 10.91 5.49 -7.97
N ARG A 133 11.27 4.66 -6.99
CA ARG A 133 11.04 4.96 -5.58
C ARG A 133 11.79 6.22 -5.15
N ALA A 134 13.06 6.37 -5.53
CA ALA A 134 13.85 7.55 -5.23
C ALA A 134 13.23 8.81 -5.87
N GLU A 135 12.79 8.69 -7.12
CA GLU A 135 12.11 9.77 -7.85
C GLU A 135 10.81 10.23 -7.15
N ILE A 136 9.94 9.28 -6.78
CA ILE A 136 8.69 9.56 -6.05
C ILE A 136 8.97 10.18 -4.68
N ASN A 137 10.00 9.72 -3.96
CA ASN A 137 10.39 10.31 -2.69
C ASN A 137 10.87 11.76 -2.84
N GLN A 138 11.59 12.08 -3.92
CA GLN A 138 12.00 13.46 -4.22
C GLN A 138 10.80 14.34 -4.55
N MET A 139 9.86 13.85 -5.36
CA MET A 139 8.60 14.56 -5.63
C MET A 139 7.83 14.85 -4.34
N PHE A 140 7.67 13.85 -3.48
CA PHE A 140 7.01 14.01 -2.19
C PHE A 140 7.71 15.04 -1.31
N LYS A 141 9.04 14.97 -1.19
CA LYS A 141 9.83 15.93 -0.39
C LYS A 141 9.64 17.37 -0.89
N ALA A 142 9.75 17.60 -2.20
CA ALA A 142 9.58 18.93 -2.79
C ALA A 142 8.17 19.50 -2.54
N ASP A 143 7.15 18.65 -2.63
CA ASP A 143 5.78 19.02 -2.29
C ASP A 143 5.64 19.38 -0.79
N GLN A 144 6.17 18.54 0.12
CA GLN A 144 6.12 18.79 1.56
C GLN A 144 6.81 20.10 1.96
N GLU A 145 7.95 20.43 1.34
CA GLU A 145 8.66 21.70 1.57
C GLU A 145 7.82 22.92 1.19
N ILE A 146 7.01 22.83 0.14
CA ILE A 146 6.09 23.91 -0.24
C ILE A 146 4.91 23.98 0.75
N ARG A 147 4.31 22.83 1.10
CA ARG A 147 3.20 22.77 2.05
C ARG A 147 3.60 23.29 3.44
N ALA A 148 4.79 22.94 3.93
CA ALA A 148 5.32 23.44 5.19
C ALA A 148 5.36 24.97 5.21
N ARG A 149 5.85 25.61 4.14
CA ARG A 149 5.83 27.07 4.00
C ARG A 149 4.42 27.64 3.87
N TYR A 150 3.52 26.96 3.17
CA TYR A 150 2.14 27.42 3.00
C TYR A 150 1.40 27.51 4.34
N TYR A 151 1.56 26.49 5.18
CA TYR A 151 0.90 26.40 6.48
C TYR A 151 1.58 27.21 7.59
N GLN A 152 2.81 27.68 7.38
CA GLN A 152 3.43 28.66 8.29
C GLN A 152 2.57 29.93 8.35
N TRP A 153 2.17 30.31 9.57
CA TRP A 153 1.34 31.48 9.84
C TRP A 153 1.97 32.78 9.31
N SER A 154 3.28 32.96 9.53
CA SER A 154 4.03 34.15 9.11
C SER A 154 3.98 34.43 7.60
N ASN A 155 3.69 33.41 6.79
CA ASN A 155 3.66 33.52 5.33
C ASN A 155 2.29 33.96 4.78
N PHE A 156 1.33 34.38 5.61
CA PHE A 156 -0.05 34.64 5.18
C PHE A 156 -0.16 35.60 3.97
N LEU A 157 0.68 36.64 3.89
CA LEU A 157 0.71 37.59 2.77
C LEU A 157 1.22 36.97 1.47
N VAL A 158 2.15 36.00 1.55
CA VAL A 158 2.76 35.34 0.39
C VAL A 158 2.12 33.99 0.06
N ARG A 159 1.15 33.53 0.85
CA ARG A 159 0.40 32.27 0.60
C ARG A 159 -0.13 32.14 -0.81
N PRO A 160 -0.71 33.17 -1.46
CA PRO A 160 -1.15 33.05 -2.85
C PRO A 160 -0.01 32.70 -3.82
N ILE A 161 1.19 33.24 -3.60
CA ILE A 161 2.38 32.97 -4.42
C ILE A 161 2.87 31.53 -4.18
N ILE A 162 2.93 31.12 -2.90
CA ILE A 162 3.28 29.75 -2.52
C ILE A 162 2.28 28.75 -3.12
N GLY A 163 0.99 29.05 -3.07
CA GLY A 163 -0.07 28.23 -3.66
C GLY A 163 0.04 28.10 -5.18
N LYS A 164 0.37 29.20 -5.88
CA LYS A 164 0.67 29.14 -7.33
C LYS A 164 1.87 28.25 -7.63
N LYS A 165 2.96 28.37 -6.85
CA LYS A 165 4.15 27.52 -6.98
C LYS A 165 3.81 26.04 -6.73
N TRP A 166 3.04 25.76 -5.68
CA TRP A 166 2.56 24.40 -5.38
C TRP A 166 1.74 23.83 -6.53
N LYS A 167 0.78 24.60 -7.06
CA LYS A 167 -0.08 24.15 -8.17
C LYS A 167 0.74 23.78 -9.39
N LYS A 168 1.76 24.58 -9.75
CA LYS A 168 2.67 24.28 -10.86
C LYS A 168 3.46 22.99 -10.62
N LEU A 169 4.10 22.86 -9.45
CA LEU A 169 4.84 21.64 -9.09
C LEU A 169 3.94 20.40 -9.14
N ASN A 170 2.74 20.48 -8.56
CA ASN A 170 1.80 19.37 -8.53
C ASN A 170 1.37 18.95 -9.95
N GLN A 171 1.16 19.91 -10.87
CA GLN A 171 0.87 19.59 -12.27
C GLN A 171 2.02 18.82 -12.94
N GLU A 172 3.27 19.26 -12.74
CA GLU A 172 4.46 18.58 -13.26
C GLU A 172 4.59 17.16 -12.70
N GLN A 173 4.38 16.99 -11.39
CA GLN A 173 4.45 15.69 -10.72
C GLN A 173 3.33 14.74 -11.18
N VAL A 174 2.10 15.23 -11.34
CA VAL A 174 0.99 14.41 -11.84
C VAL A 174 1.27 13.93 -13.26
N MET A 175 1.78 14.82 -14.13
CA MET A 175 2.17 14.42 -15.49
C MET A 175 3.26 13.34 -15.45
N ARG A 176 4.27 13.50 -14.59
CA ARG A 176 5.33 12.51 -14.44
C ARG A 176 4.80 11.16 -13.94
N ILE A 177 3.85 11.15 -13.00
CA ILE A 177 3.19 9.91 -12.54
C ILE A 177 2.43 9.21 -13.68
N VAL A 178 1.76 9.98 -14.54
CA VAL A 178 1.07 9.44 -15.73
C VAL A 178 2.08 8.80 -16.70
N GLU A 179 3.23 9.44 -16.91
CA GLU A 179 4.32 8.88 -17.72
C GLU A 179 4.89 7.59 -17.13
N ILE A 180 5.17 7.57 -15.82
CA ILE A 180 5.66 6.38 -15.12
C ILE A 180 4.67 5.22 -15.31
N LYS A 181 3.37 5.48 -15.15
CA LYS A 181 2.33 4.47 -15.39
C LYS A 181 2.38 3.92 -16.83
N ALA A 182 2.56 4.79 -17.82
CA ALA A 182 2.68 4.38 -19.21
C ALA A 182 3.96 3.55 -19.47
N MET A 183 5.09 3.91 -18.85
CA MET A 183 6.36 3.16 -18.94
C MET A 183 6.23 1.76 -18.33
N VAL A 184 5.64 1.65 -17.15
CA VAL A 184 5.42 0.37 -16.47
C VAL A 184 4.50 -0.54 -17.27
N PHE A 185 3.46 0.02 -17.91
CA PHE A 185 2.56 -0.77 -18.77
C PHE A 185 3.28 -1.31 -20.01
N ARG A 186 4.12 -0.49 -20.65
CA ARG A 186 4.92 -0.92 -21.82
C ARG A 186 5.98 -1.96 -21.49
N ALA A 187 6.55 -1.93 -20.29
CA ALA A 187 7.55 -2.92 -19.88
C ALA A 187 6.95 -4.32 -19.57
N LYS A 188 5.62 -4.42 -19.44
CA LYS A 188 4.90 -5.66 -19.11
C LYS A 188 4.19 -6.31 -20.32
N GLY A 189 4.19 -5.67 -21.49
CA GLY A 189 3.59 -6.18 -22.73
C GLY A 189 4.65 -6.47 -23.78
#